data_AF-A0A969FPX4-F1
#
_entry.id   AF-A0A969FPX4-F1
#
_cell.length_a   1.000
_cell.length_b   1.000
_cell.length_c   1.000
_cell.angle_alpha   90.00
_cell.angle_beta   90.00
_cell.angle_gamma   90.00
#
_symmetry.space_group_name_H-M   'P 1'
#
loop_
_entity.id
_entity.type
_entity.pdbx_description
1 polymer ?
#
loop_
_entity_poly.entity_id
_entity_poly.type
_entity_poly.pdbx_seq_one_letter_code
_entity_poly.pdbx_strand_id
1 'polypeptide(L)'
;MIDIAAWGKLFATDAAGFIINDCHPNKISPPWTPLVSEFNQACQEVWPTRLAGVYLRGSVPRGLAIPYISDLDSFAILSGDITPQDLDQARHITQRLNKRYLFCKK
;
A
#
# COMPACT_ATOMS: atom_id res chain seq x y z
N MET A 1 -6.49 -35.85 8.33
CA MET A 1 -5.34 -35.04 7.86
C MET A 1 -5.86 -33.65 7.59
N ILE A 2 -5.31 -32.62 8.24
CA ILE A 2 -5.61 -31.23 7.91
C ILE A 2 -4.62 -30.84 6.82
N ASP A 3 -5.12 -30.61 5.60
CA ASP A 3 -4.32 -30.00 4.53
C ASP A 3 -4.11 -28.53 4.86
N ILE A 4 -2.89 -28.18 5.25
CA ILE A 4 -2.50 -26.77 5.34
C ILE A 4 -2.29 -26.31 3.90
N ALA A 5 -3.23 -25.52 3.40
CA ALA A 5 -3.06 -24.91 2.09
C ALA A 5 -1.81 -24.00 2.10
N ALA A 6 -0.99 -24.07 1.06
CA ALA A 6 0.27 -23.32 0.94
C ALA A 6 0.03 -21.81 0.68
N TRP A 7 -0.54 -21.12 1.65
CA TRP A 7 -0.85 -19.69 1.58
C TRP A 7 0.32 -18.93 2.19
N GLY A 8 1.22 -18.46 1.35
CA GLY A 8 2.40 -17.71 1.77
C GLY A 8 3.54 -17.84 0.79
N LYS A 9 4.49 -16.91 0.87
CA LYS A 9 5.72 -16.94 0.08
C LYS A 9 6.89 -16.67 1.03
N LEU A 10 7.92 -17.50 0.94
CA LEU A 10 9.22 -17.18 1.52
C LEU A 10 9.89 -16.11 0.67
N PHE A 11 10.36 -15.05 1.31
CA PHE A 11 11.14 -14.04 0.60
C PHE A 11 12.46 -14.64 0.13
N ALA A 12 12.88 -14.26 -1.08
CA ALA A 12 14.23 -14.57 -1.53
C ALA A 12 15.23 -13.86 -0.63
N THR A 13 16.37 -14.49 -0.40
CA THR A 13 17.51 -13.88 0.30
C THR A 13 18.68 -13.74 -0.65
N ASP A 14 19.54 -12.75 -0.40
CA ASP A 14 20.82 -12.66 -1.08
C ASP A 14 21.83 -13.67 -0.52
N ALA A 15 23.06 -13.66 -1.04
CA ALA A 15 24.13 -14.56 -0.63
C ALA A 15 24.56 -14.40 0.85
N ALA A 16 24.25 -13.26 1.47
CA ALA A 16 24.53 -13.00 2.89
C ALA A 16 23.31 -13.29 3.79
N GLY A 17 22.20 -13.74 3.22
CA GLY A 17 20.98 -14.08 3.96
C GLY A 17 20.04 -12.89 4.21
N PHE A 18 20.28 -11.73 3.59
CA PHE A 18 19.38 -10.59 3.73
C PHE A 18 18.14 -10.74 2.84
N ILE A 19 16.99 -10.33 3.36
CA ILE A 19 15.72 -10.36 2.62
C ILE A 19 15.80 -9.43 1.41
N ILE A 20 15.53 -9.98 0.22
CA ILE A 20 15.39 -9.20 -1.01
C ILE A 20 13.96 -8.64 -1.05
N ASN A 21 13.86 -7.31 -1.02
CA ASN A 21 12.58 -6.62 -1.18
C ASN A 21 12.06 -6.83 -2.62
N ASP A 22 10.95 -7.55 -2.75
CA ASP A 22 10.32 -7.81 -4.04
C ASP A 22 9.32 -6.72 -4.48
N CYS A 23 9.09 -5.70 -3.64
CA CYS A 23 8.32 -4.51 -3.97
C CYS A 23 9.19 -3.46 -4.66
N HIS A 24 8.68 -2.83 -5.72
CA HIS A 24 9.38 -1.73 -6.40
C HIS A 24 8.40 -0.82 -7.14
N PRO A 25 8.57 0.53 -7.14
CA PRO A 25 7.69 1.45 -7.87
C PRO A 25 7.52 1.11 -9.36
N ASN A 26 8.59 0.72 -10.04
CA ASN A 26 8.55 0.32 -11.46
C ASN A 26 7.69 -0.93 -11.75
N LYS A 27 7.28 -1.69 -10.73
CA LYS A 27 6.37 -2.83 -10.87
C LYS A 27 4.89 -2.43 -10.77
N ILE A 28 4.61 -1.18 -10.39
CA ILE A 28 3.24 -0.67 -10.28
C ILE A 28 2.77 -0.24 -11.66
N SER A 29 1.96 -1.08 -12.30
CA SER A 29 1.40 -0.85 -13.62
C SER A 29 -0.05 -0.32 -13.56
N PRO A 30 -0.58 0.25 -14.66
CA PRO A 30 -2.01 0.50 -14.79
C PRO A 30 -2.86 -0.76 -14.50
N PRO A 31 -4.06 -0.61 -13.91
CA PRO A 31 -4.71 0.65 -13.55
C PRO A 31 -4.29 1.21 -12.17
N TRP A 32 -3.27 0.63 -11.52
CA TRP A 32 -2.88 0.97 -10.14
C TRP A 32 -2.04 2.25 -10.03
N THR A 33 -1.28 2.61 -11.07
CA THR A 33 -0.38 3.77 -11.04
C THR A 33 -1.10 5.09 -10.68
N PRO A 34 -2.27 5.45 -11.26
CA PRO A 34 -3.00 6.66 -10.87
C PRO A 34 -3.49 6.63 -9.42
N LEU A 35 -4.00 5.47 -8.95
CA LEU A 35 -4.44 5.29 -7.57
C LEU A 35 -3.29 5.52 -6.57
N VAL A 36 -2.13 4.91 -6.83
CA VAL A 36 -0.94 5.09 -5.99
C VAL A 36 -0.45 6.54 -5.99
N SER A 37 -0.43 7.18 -7.16
CA SER A 37 -0.04 8.58 -7.27
C SER A 37 -0.97 9.51 -6.49
N GLU A 38 -2.29 9.32 -6.63
CA GLU A 38 -3.30 10.15 -5.93
C GLU A 38 -3.29 9.89 -4.42
N PHE A 39 -3.05 8.65 -3.99
CA PHE A 39 -2.84 8.33 -2.58
C PHE A 39 -1.62 9.06 -2.00
N ASN A 40 -0.48 8.98 -2.68
CA ASN A 40 0.74 9.66 -2.23
C ASN A 40 0.54 11.18 -2.15
N GLN A 41 -0.08 11.78 -3.17
CA GLN A 41 -0.42 13.21 -3.17
C GLN A 41 -1.37 13.57 -2.01
N ALA A 42 -2.41 12.77 -1.78
CA ALA A 42 -3.36 12.99 -0.69
C ALA A 42 -2.68 13.01 0.68
N CYS A 43 -1.74 12.09 0.93
CA CYS A 43 -0.98 12.06 2.17
C CYS A 43 -0.12 13.32 2.34
N GLN A 44 0.53 13.78 1.26
CA GLN A 44 1.37 14.98 1.29
C GLN A 44 0.54 16.26 1.56
N GLU A 45 -0.65 16.36 0.97
CA GLU A 45 -1.55 17.50 1.16
C GLU A 45 -2.15 17.54 2.57
N VAL A 46 -2.52 16.38 3.13
CA VAL A 46 -3.13 16.28 4.46
C VAL A 46 -2.11 16.49 5.57
N TRP A 47 -0.88 15.99 5.41
CA TRP A 47 0.17 16.04 6.44
C TRP A 47 1.46 16.71 5.95
N PRO A 48 1.43 17.97 5.47
CA PRO A 48 2.53 18.60 4.75
C PRO A 48 3.81 18.76 5.57
N THR A 49 3.70 18.89 6.89
CA THR A 49 4.85 19.07 7.80
C THR A 49 5.15 17.84 8.65
N ARG A 50 4.26 16.84 8.63
CA ARG A 50 4.36 15.66 9.51
C ARG A 50 4.60 14.35 8.76
N LEU A 51 4.36 14.30 7.46
CA LEU A 51 4.55 13.08 6.68
C LEU A 51 6.04 12.75 6.54
N ALA A 52 6.48 11.69 7.22
CA ALA A 52 7.85 11.18 7.11
C ALA A 52 8.01 10.22 5.92
N GLY A 53 6.94 9.53 5.53
CA GLY A 53 6.96 8.66 4.36
C GLY A 53 5.66 7.89 4.16
N VAL A 54 5.50 7.36 2.96
CA VAL A 54 4.40 6.49 2.56
C VAL A 54 4.98 5.16 2.12
N TYR A 55 4.43 4.06 2.65
CA TYR A 55 4.87 2.71 2.35
C TYR A 55 3.73 1.91 1.73
N LEU A 56 4.10 1.14 0.70
CA LEU A 56 3.22 0.18 0.06
C LEU A 56 3.74 -1.24 0.31
N ARG A 57 2.80 -2.17 0.48
CA ARG A 57 3.09 -3.61 0.52
C ARG A 57 2.04 -4.35 -0.32
N GLY A 58 2.08 -5.68 -0.28
CA GLY A 58 1.06 -6.50 -0.93
C GLY A 58 1.27 -6.64 -2.44
N SER A 59 0.20 -7.02 -3.15
CA SER A 59 0.27 -7.41 -4.56
C SER A 59 0.58 -6.24 -5.50
N VAL A 60 0.16 -5.01 -5.16
CA VAL A 60 0.33 -3.82 -6.00
C VAL A 60 1.80 -3.46 -6.24
N PRO A 61 2.62 -3.16 -5.23
CA PRO A 61 4.04 -2.83 -5.44
C PRO A 61 4.89 -4.03 -5.88
N ARG A 62 4.32 -5.25 -5.87
CA ARG A 62 4.95 -6.45 -6.44
C ARG A 62 4.65 -6.66 -7.92
N GLY A 63 3.71 -5.91 -8.50
CA GLY A 63 3.23 -6.13 -9.88
C GLY A 63 2.38 -7.38 -10.04
N LEU A 64 1.72 -7.82 -8.97
CA LEU A 64 0.87 -9.03 -8.93
C LEU A 64 -0.61 -8.70 -8.70
N ALA A 65 -0.97 -7.42 -8.64
CA ALA A 65 -2.32 -7.01 -8.30
C ALA A 65 -3.30 -7.26 -9.45
N ILE A 66 -4.44 -7.86 -9.11
CA ILE A 66 -5.50 -8.20 -10.04
C ILE A 66 -6.68 -7.25 -9.84
N PRO A 67 -7.13 -6.50 -10.87
CA PRO A 67 -8.30 -5.64 -10.78
C PRO A 67 -9.53 -6.39 -10.26
N TYR A 68 -10.32 -5.72 -9.42
CA TYR A 68 -11.52 -6.25 -8.76
C TYR A 68 -11.27 -7.38 -7.75
N ILE A 69 -10.02 -7.75 -7.47
CA ILE A 69 -9.63 -8.78 -6.50
C ILE A 69 -8.67 -8.22 -5.46
N SER A 70 -7.63 -7.51 -5.91
CA SER A 70 -6.63 -6.92 -5.03
C SER A 70 -7.08 -5.60 -4.42
N ASP A 71 -6.45 -5.28 -3.30
CA ASP A 71 -6.55 -4.01 -2.58
C ASP A 71 -5.24 -3.21 -2.67
N LEU A 72 -5.22 -2.01 -2.08
CA LEU A 72 -4.01 -1.22 -1.90
C LEU A 72 -3.59 -1.25 -0.43
N ASP A 73 -2.76 -2.23 -0.07
CA ASP A 73 -2.12 -2.27 1.23
C ASP A 73 -1.10 -1.12 1.38
N SER A 74 -1.40 -0.17 2.27
CA SER A 74 -0.58 1.03 2.46
C SER A 74 -0.64 1.56 3.88
N PHE A 75 0.40 2.30 4.27
CA PHE A 75 0.42 3.09 5.50
C PHE A 75 1.30 4.33 5.34
N ALA A 76 0.91 5.41 6.04
CA ALA A 76 1.68 6.62 6.15
C ALA A 76 2.37 6.66 7.52
N ILE A 77 3.62 7.11 7.55
CA ILE A 77 4.36 7.34 8.79
C ILE A 77 4.37 8.84 9.04
N LEU A 78 3.89 9.24 10.23
CA LEU A 78 3.86 10.63 10.66
C LEU A 78 4.85 10.84 11.81
N SER A 79 5.44 12.03 11.87
CA SER A 79 6.22 12.47 13.02
C SER A 79 5.30 12.85 14.20
N GLY A 80 5.71 12.48 15.41
CA GLY A 80 4.96 12.72 16.64
C GLY A 80 3.78 11.76 16.83
N ASP A 81 2.97 12.01 17.85
CA ASP A 81 1.86 11.15 18.21
C ASP A 81 0.71 11.22 17.20
N ILE A 82 0.09 10.07 16.91
CA ILE A 82 -1.09 10.00 16.05
C ILE A 82 -2.30 10.55 16.81
N THR A 83 -2.96 11.55 16.23
CA THR A 83 -4.14 12.19 16.80
C THR A 83 -5.44 11.58 16.26
N PRO A 84 -6.59 11.76 16.93
CA PRO A 84 -7.89 11.40 16.36
C PRO A 84 -8.17 12.08 15.01
N GLN A 85 -7.67 13.30 14.80
CA GLN A 85 -7.78 14.01 13.54
C GLN A 85 -7.02 13.30 12.42
N ASP A 86 -5.82 12.77 12.69
CA ASP A 86 -5.04 12.00 11.71
C ASP A 86 -5.80 10.74 11.27
N LEU A 87 -6.42 10.05 12.22
CA LEU A 87 -7.25 8.88 11.92
C LEU A 87 -8.48 9.24 11.08
N ASP A 88 -9.11 10.38 11.34
CA ASP A 88 -10.23 10.86 10.55
C ASP A 88 -9.81 11.24 9.13
N GLN A 89 -8.69 11.94 8.97
CA GLN A 89 -8.14 12.26 7.65
C GLN A 89 -7.77 11.01 6.85
N ALA A 90 -7.16 10.01 7.49
CA ALA A 90 -6.86 8.72 6.84
C ALA A 90 -8.14 8.02 6.35
N ARG A 91 -9.24 8.08 7.10
CA ARG A 91 -10.55 7.57 6.66
C ARG A 91 -11.08 8.37 5.47
N HIS A 92 -10.99 9.69 5.49
CA HIS A 92 -11.43 10.55 4.38
C HIS A 92 -10.67 10.25 3.09
N ILE A 93 -9.34 10.11 3.16
CA ILE A 93 -8.51 9.68 2.02
C ILE A 93 -9.02 8.32 1.49
N THR A 94 -9.16 7.32 2.38
CA THR A 94 -9.61 5.98 2.02
C THR A 94 -10.98 5.99 1.33
N GLN A 95 -11.96 6.70 1.90
CA GLN A 95 -13.31 6.80 1.34
C GLN A 95 -13.32 7.47 -0.03
N ARG A 96 -12.54 8.55 -0.20
CA ARG A 96 -12.42 9.25 -1.48
C ARG A 96 -11.84 8.34 -2.55
N LEU A 97 -10.74 7.64 -2.24
CA LEU A 97 -10.10 6.74 -3.19
C LEU A 97 -10.99 5.54 -3.54
N ASN A 98 -11.66 4.94 -2.55
CA ASN A 98 -12.58 3.82 -2.80
C ASN A 98 -13.76 4.19 -3.71
N LYS A 99 -14.27 5.43 -3.61
CA LYS A 99 -15.32 5.92 -4.51
C LYS A 99 -14.83 6.12 -5.95
N ARG A 100 -13.56 6.48 -6.12
CA ARG A 100 -12.96 6.78 -7.43
C ARG A 100 -12.41 5.54 -8.14
N TYR A 101 -11.80 4.62 -7.40
CA TYR A 101 -11.07 3.47 -7.93
C TYR A 101 -11.82 2.17 -7.62
N LEU A 102 -12.94 1.96 -8.32
CA LEU A 102 -13.86 0.84 -8.06
C LEU A 102 -13.26 -0.56 -8.29
N PHE A 103 -12.14 -0.64 -9.01
CA PHE A 103 -11.39 -1.88 -9.21
C PHE A 103 -10.55 -2.27 -7.99
N CYS A 104 -10.25 -1.34 -7.07
CA CYS A 104 -9.55 -1.63 -5.83
C CYS A 104 -10.58 -2.13 -4.82
N LYS A 105 -10.53 -3.43 -4.49
CA LYS A 105 -11.41 -4.01 -3.48
C LYS A 105 -10.73 -3.98 -2.11
N LYS A 106 -11.47 -4.35 -1.08
CA LYS A 106 -11.01 -4.52 0.30
C LYS A 106 -11.62 -5.80 0.83
#